data_AF-A0A7L1Z140-F1
#
_entry.id   AF-A0A7L1Z140-F1
#
_cell.length_a   1.000
_cell.length_b   1.000
_cell.length_c   1.000
_cell.angle_alpha   90.00
_cell.angle_beta   90.00
_cell.angle_gamma   90.00
#
_symmetry.space_group_name_H-M   'P 1'
#
loop_
_entity.id
_entity.type
_entity.pdbx_description
1 polymer ?
#
loop_
_entity_poly.entity_id
_entity_poly.type
_entity_poly.pdbx_seq_one_letter_code
_entity_poly.pdbx_strand_id
1 'polypeptide(L)'
;QPRGRILGGYEAKPHLKPYMASLQLDGQHICGGFLIAEQWVLSAAHCTEETNGRLLEVLLGAHSLTEPEPHKRLYRVRAQFPHPNSNIHNNKDDLLLLQ
;
A
#
# COMPACT_ATOMS: atom_id res chain seq x y z
N GLN A 1 -4.57 7.29 -24.69
CA GLN A 1 -4.70 6.52 -23.43
C GLN A 1 -3.53 6.91 -22.53
N PRO A 2 -3.76 7.37 -21.29
CA PRO A 2 -2.65 7.57 -20.38
C PRO A 2 -2.02 6.20 -20.08
N ARG A 3 -0.72 6.07 -20.38
CA ARG A 3 0.08 4.88 -20.06
C ARG A 3 0.53 5.01 -18.59
N GLY A 4 -0.34 4.67 -17.64
CA GLY A 4 0.01 4.63 -16.21
C GLY A 4 -1.14 5.01 -15.27
N ARG A 5 -1.06 4.52 -14.01
CA ARG A 5 -2.00 4.86 -12.92
C ARG A 5 -1.77 6.27 -12.33
N ILE A 6 -0.61 6.87 -12.59
CA ILE A 6 -0.27 8.24 -12.19
C ILE A 6 -0.31 9.14 -13.44
N LEU A 7 -1.22 10.12 -13.45
CA LEU A 7 -1.44 11.00 -14.60
C LEU A 7 -0.39 12.13 -14.64
N GLY A 8 0.16 12.40 -15.82
CA GLY A 8 1.17 13.44 -16.02
C GLY A 8 2.54 13.14 -15.41
N GLY A 9 2.74 11.93 -14.87
CA GLY A 9 4.00 11.50 -14.29
C GLY A 9 4.96 10.89 -15.31
N TYR A 10 6.11 10.46 -14.79
CA TYR A 10 7.09 9.62 -15.46
C TYR A 10 7.48 8.48 -14.51
N GLU A 11 8.05 7.41 -15.07
CA GLU A 11 8.54 6.30 -14.26
C GLU A 11 9.62 6.78 -13.29
N ALA A 12 9.47 6.48 -11.99
CA ALA A 12 10.47 6.81 -11.00
C ALA A 12 11.78 6.05 -11.27
N LYS A 13 12.93 6.59 -10.84
CA LYS A 13 14.16 5.78 -10.81
C LYS A 13 13.97 4.62 -9.82
N PRO A 14 14.41 3.39 -10.16
CA PRO A 14 14.29 2.25 -9.26
C PRO A 14 14.79 2.56 -7.85
N HIS A 15 13.97 2.22 -6.86
CA HIS A 15 14.27 2.35 -5.43
C HIS A 15 14.56 3.77 -4.91
N LEU A 16 14.32 4.83 -5.70
CA LEU A 16 14.52 6.22 -5.28
C LEU A 16 13.64 6.63 -4.09
N LYS A 17 12.50 5.95 -3.92
CA LYS A 17 11.51 6.20 -2.87
C LYS A 17 11.41 4.97 -1.96
N PRO A 18 12.40 4.71 -1.10
CA PRO A 18 12.51 3.44 -0.36
C PRO A 18 11.37 3.22 0.65
N TYR A 19 10.68 4.30 1.03
CA TYR A 19 9.51 4.26 1.90
C TYR A 19 8.22 3.81 1.19
N MET A 20 8.19 3.73 -0.15
CA MET A 20 6.97 3.36 -0.89
C MET A 20 6.57 1.92 -0.59
N ALA A 21 5.29 1.75 -0.30
CA ALA A 21 4.66 0.46 -0.07
C ALA A 21 3.55 0.20 -1.10
N SER A 22 3.40 -1.06 -1.48
CA SER A 22 2.27 -1.54 -2.26
C SER A 22 1.43 -2.46 -1.37
N LEU A 23 0.22 -2.03 -1.02
CA LEU A 23 -0.75 -2.90 -0.37
C LEU A 23 -1.30 -3.88 -1.41
N GLN A 24 -1.26 -5.17 -1.07
CA GLN A 24 -1.71 -6.25 -1.93
C GLN A 24 -2.79 -7.07 -1.26
N LEU A 25 -3.85 -7.35 -2.01
CA LEU A 25 -4.95 -8.20 -1.58
C LEU A 25 -5.00 -9.42 -2.50
N ASP A 26 -4.75 -10.60 -1.93
CA ASP A 26 -4.51 -11.85 -2.68
C ASP A 26 -3.48 -11.70 -3.82
N GLY A 27 -2.35 -11.05 -3.52
CA GLY A 27 -1.26 -10.82 -4.47
C GLY A 27 -1.50 -9.73 -5.52
N GLN A 28 -2.65 -9.04 -5.50
CA GLN A 28 -2.93 -7.93 -6.42
C GLN A 28 -2.77 -6.58 -5.74
N HIS A 29 -2.05 -5.65 -6.38
CA HIS A 29 -1.94 -4.27 -5.88
C HIS A 29 -3.28 -3.56 -5.88
N ILE A 30 -3.69 -3.10 -4.69
CA ILE A 30 -4.94 -2.36 -4.48
C ILE A 30 -4.70 -0.89 -4.11
N CYS A 31 -3.67 -0.59 -3.34
CA CYS A 31 -3.40 0.75 -2.83
C CYS A 31 -1.89 0.99 -2.61
N GLY A 32 -1.54 2.28 -2.51
CA GLY A 32 -0.22 2.71 -2.03
C GLY A 32 -0.17 2.83 -0.51
N GLY A 33 1.05 2.95 0.02
CA GLY A 33 1.31 3.29 1.41
C GLY A 33 2.74 3.77 1.60
N PHE A 34 3.07 4.11 2.84
CA PHE A 34 4.38 4.62 3.24
C PHE A 34 4.89 3.90 4.49
N LEU A 35 6.10 3.35 4.45
CA LEU A 35 6.78 2.87 5.65
C LEU A 35 7.17 4.09 6.51
N ILE A 36 6.52 4.25 7.66
CA ILE A 36 6.71 5.40 8.56
C ILE A 36 7.51 5.05 9.82
N ALA A 37 7.60 3.75 10.15
CA ALA A 37 8.49 3.19 11.15
C ALA A 37 8.80 1.73 10.78
N GLU A 38 9.76 1.10 11.48
CA GLU A 38 10.29 -0.23 11.12
C GLU A 38 9.23 -1.33 10.89
N GLN A 39 8.11 -1.25 11.60
CA GLN A 39 7.01 -2.21 11.53
C GLN A 39 5.65 -1.52 11.27
N TRP A 40 5.66 -0.31 10.72
CA TRP A 40 4.42 0.46 10.53
C TRP A 40 4.34 1.08 9.15
N VAL A 41 3.27 0.73 8.43
CA VAL A 41 2.91 1.35 7.15
C VAL A 41 1.67 2.22 7.34
N LEU A 42 1.76 3.46 6.89
CA LEU A 42 0.62 4.36 6.77
C LEU A 42 -0.03 4.21 5.39
N SER A 43 -1.35 4.08 5.35
CA SER A 43 -2.17 4.03 4.14
C SER A 43 -3.53 4.70 4.40
N ALA A 44 -4.52 4.45 3.56
CA ALA A 44 -5.89 4.93 3.70
C ALA A 44 -6.81 3.82 4.23
N ALA A 45 -7.78 4.18 5.06
CA ALA A 45 -8.74 3.25 5.66
C ALA A 45 -9.64 2.61 4.60
N HIS A 46 -10.04 3.38 3.58
CA HIS A 46 -10.91 2.84 2.53
C HIS A 46 -10.28 1.74 1.69
N CYS A 47 -8.95 1.60 1.72
CA CYS A 47 -8.26 0.55 1.00
C CYS A 47 -8.58 -0.86 1.53
N THR A 48 -9.04 -1.00 2.78
CA THR A 48 -9.20 -2.32 3.41
C THR A 48 -10.61 -2.65 3.89
N GLU A 49 -11.60 -1.83 3.54
CA GLU A 49 -13.01 -2.00 3.93
C GLU A 49 -13.61 -3.34 3.47
N GLU A 50 -13.32 -3.79 2.25
CA GLU A 50 -13.87 -5.03 1.67
C GLU A 50 -12.85 -6.17 1.63
N THR A 51 -12.01 -6.29 2.65
CA THR A 51 -11.03 -7.37 2.68
C THR A 51 -11.67 -8.74 2.92
N ASN A 52 -12.85 -8.87 3.56
CA ASN A 52 -13.67 -10.10 3.60
C ASN A 52 -12.90 -11.44 3.74
N GLY A 53 -11.91 -11.49 4.63
CA GLY A 53 -11.09 -12.70 4.87
C GLY A 53 -10.00 -12.98 3.82
N ARG A 54 -9.84 -12.10 2.82
CA ARG A 54 -8.77 -12.11 1.83
C ARG A 54 -7.43 -11.77 2.49
N LEU A 55 -6.35 -12.26 1.90
CA LEU A 55 -5.00 -12.09 2.42
C LEU A 55 -4.48 -10.68 2.10
N LEU A 56 -4.32 -9.85 3.13
CA LEU A 56 -3.72 -8.53 3.04
C LEU A 56 -2.21 -8.59 3.34
N GLU A 57 -1.42 -8.11 2.40
CA GLU A 57 0.04 -8.07 2.47
C GLU A 57 0.58 -6.70 2.04
N VAL A 58 1.80 -6.39 2.45
CA VAL A 58 2.52 -5.17 2.09
C VAL A 58 3.82 -5.56 1.37
N LEU A 59 3.96 -5.10 0.14
CA LEU A 59 5.19 -5.22 -0.64
C LEU A 59 6.05 -3.97 -0.43
N LEU A 60 7.28 -4.15 0.07
CA LEU A 60 8.28 -3.10 0.26
C LEU A 60 9.51 -3.36 -0.62
N GLY A 61 10.30 -2.30 -0.85
CA GLY A 61 11.55 -2.38 -1.62
C GLY A 61 11.36 -2.64 -3.12
N ALA A 62 10.14 -2.49 -3.62
CA ALA A 62 9.76 -2.77 -5.00
C ALA A 62 9.88 -1.53 -5.91
N HIS A 63 10.32 -1.74 -7.14
CA HIS A 63 10.12 -0.80 -8.25
C HIS A 63 9.07 -1.32 -9.24
N SER A 64 9.27 -2.51 -9.80
CA SER A 64 8.28 -3.28 -10.54
C SER A 64 7.35 -4.02 -9.57
N LEU A 65 6.09 -4.27 -9.94
CA LEU A 65 5.21 -5.15 -9.16
C LEU A 65 5.35 -6.62 -9.55
N THR A 66 5.92 -6.93 -10.73
CA THR A 66 5.94 -8.27 -11.32
C THR A 66 7.33 -8.88 -11.38
N GLU A 67 8.35 -8.08 -11.64
CA GLU A 67 9.72 -8.59 -11.84
C GLU A 67 10.38 -8.97 -10.51
N PRO A 68 11.21 -10.02 -10.44
CA PRO A 68 11.98 -10.30 -9.24
C PRO A 68 13.03 -9.21 -8.97
N GLU A 69 13.18 -8.78 -7.72
CA GLU A 69 14.14 -7.75 -7.29
C GLU A 69 14.79 -8.14 -5.95
N PRO A 70 16.10 -7.89 -5.74
CA PRO A 70 16.80 -8.35 -4.53
C PRO A 70 16.25 -7.81 -3.20
N HIS A 71 15.72 -6.59 -3.21
CA HIS A 71 15.24 -5.90 -2.01
C HIS A 71 13.71 -5.96 -1.84
N LYS A 72 13.03 -6.63 -2.77
CA LYS A 72 11.58 -6.76 -2.77
C LYS A 72 11.16 -7.82 -1.77
N ARG A 73 10.31 -7.43 -0.83
CA ARG A 73 9.83 -8.34 0.21
C ARG A 73 8.36 -8.10 0.53
N LEU A 74 7.64 -9.21 0.61
CA LEU A 74 6.23 -9.24 0.97
C LEU A 74 6.10 -9.54 2.46
N TYR A 75 5.33 -8.71 3.16
CA TYR A 75 5.07 -8.83 4.60
C TYR A 75 3.58 -9.04 4.82
N ARG A 76 3.23 -10.01 5.65
CA ARG A 76 1.84 -10.20 6.09
C ARG A 76 1.46 -9.12 7.08
N VAL A 77 0.28 -8.54 6.90
CA VAL A 77 -0.30 -7.61 7.87
C VAL A 77 -0.80 -8.41 9.07
N ARG A 78 -0.28 -8.10 10.26
CA ARG A 78 -0.72 -8.65 11.53
C ARG A 78 -1.97 -7.96 12.04
N ALA A 79 -2.03 -6.63 11.92
CA ALA A 79 -3.14 -5.85 12.42
C ALA A 79 -3.38 -4.58 11.60
N GLN A 80 -4.64 -4.16 11.57
CA GLN A 80 -5.13 -2.97 10.88
C GLN A 80 -5.72 -2.02 11.91
N PHE A 81 -5.30 -0.76 11.89
CA PHE A 81 -5.74 0.29 12.80
C PHE A 81 -6.24 1.48 11.99
N PRO A 82 -7.49 1.43 11.46
CA PRO A 82 -8.09 2.59 10.85
C PRO A 82 -8.27 3.69 11.90
N HIS A 83 -8.22 4.95 11.48
CA HIS A 83 -8.50 6.06 12.37
C HIS A 83 -9.91 5.90 12.98
N PRO A 84 -10.11 6.14 14.30
CA PRO A 84 -11.40 5.88 14.96
C PRO A 84 -12.61 6.62 14.37
N ASN A 85 -12.36 7.75 13.72
CA ASN A 85 -13.39 8.57 13.08
C ASN A 85 -13.47 8.39 11.55
N SER A 86 -12.73 7.42 10.98
CA SER A 86 -12.72 7.18 9.54
C SER A 86 -14.14 6.92 9.04
N ASN A 87 -14.56 7.60 7.98
CA ASN A 87 -15.89 7.43 7.41
C ASN A 87 -15.81 7.12 5.92
N ILE A 88 -16.25 5.92 5.61
CA ILE A 88 -16.21 5.27 4.29
C ILE A 88 -17.06 5.99 3.24
N HIS A 89 -18.07 6.77 3.68
CA HIS A 89 -19.01 7.44 2.80
C HIS A 89 -18.56 8.85 2.39
N ASN A 90 -17.51 9.39 3.02
CA ASN A 90 -17.08 10.77 2.77
C ASN A 90 -15.56 11.01 2.91
N ASN A 91 -14.74 9.95 2.98
CA ASN A 91 -13.28 10.00 3.11
C ASN A 91 -12.79 10.83 4.30
N LYS A 92 -13.64 11.10 5.29
CA LYS A 92 -13.25 11.83 6.50
C LYS A 92 -12.32 10.94 7.31
N ASP A 93 -11.22 11.51 7.79
CA ASP A 93 -10.22 10.85 8.63
C ASP A 93 -9.73 9.51 8.06
N ASP A 94 -9.57 9.45 6.73
CA ASP A 94 -9.24 8.25 5.95
C ASP A 94 -7.75 7.87 6.05
N LEU A 95 -7.34 7.48 7.27
CA LEU A 95 -6.00 7.05 7.60
C LEU A 95 -6.02 5.65 8.21
N LEU A 96 -5.01 4.85 7.86
CA LEU A 96 -4.84 3.48 8.31
C LEU A 96 -3.39 3.22 8.68
N LEU A 97 -3.17 2.68 9.89
CA LEU A 97 -1.90 2.08 10.26
C LEU A 97 -1.97 0.56 10.10
N LEU A 98 -0.95 0.00 9.44
CA LEU A 98 -0.73 -1.42 9.27
C LEU A 98 0.51 -1.83 10.06
N GLN A 99 0.38 -2.87 10.88
CA GLN A 99 1.48 -3.54 11.57
C GLN A 99 1.70 -4.94 11.02
#